data_AF-A0A9W6TMH5-F1
#
_entry.id   AF-A0A9W6TMH5-F1
#
_cell.length_a   1.000
_cell.length_b   1.000
_cell.length_c   1.000
_cell.angle_alpha   90.00
_cell.angle_beta   90.00
_cell.angle_gamma   90.00
#
_symmetry.space_group_name_H-M   'P 1'
#
loop_
_entity.id
_entity.type
_entity.pdbx_description
1 polymer ?
#
loop_
_entity_poly.entity_id
_entity_poly.type
_entity_poly.pdbx_seq_one_letter_code
_entity_poly.pdbx_strand_id
1 'polypeptide(L)'
;MCAALERKHQEVVDWLREHAVPRAECRSKVLSSAVKAGNLEIVKWLCEDYDMDAKDLLKFANGCCQWETARWIIERYDMHGGALDMYFPARHGELPFLKFMISRGMGDLHIGTLMTAAANGHLEVVKWLHCNRRVKLSVDVTREAAQNGHLEVVQWLFEASGGVCDSDVFVRAAEYGRLSVIQWLQTRWSGRCGVTAMDWAARGGHLDVVKWLHANRADGCSEKAMDEAAVNGHLDVVKWLHENRSEGCTRLAMDGAAGAGHLEVVKWLHAHRSEGCSTIAMNRAACNGYFDVVKWLHVNRREGCTTLSMDLAARNGHLEIVKWLHDHRSEGCTSSAMDKAARYGHLEVVKWLHTHRTEGCTTYAIDKAASSGHLAIVKWLHENRSEGCSSVAMTHAIVHKHFDVVLFLHLHRKQEFLLPVNTTLRLPLELQQWLLAHYADELSGCRFEVPALDWRASDYLRLPERLPPQPQLNYNFTWWE
;
A
#
# COMPACT_ATOMS: atom_id res chain seq x y z
N MET A 1 -27.77 -4.08 -20.50
CA MET A 1 -27.86 -5.13 -19.45
C MET A 1 -26.67 -5.09 -18.49
N CYS A 2 -25.41 -5.26 -18.92
CA CYS A 2 -24.23 -5.22 -18.02
C CYS A 2 -24.22 -4.02 -17.04
N ALA A 3 -24.36 -2.79 -17.57
CA ALA A 3 -24.38 -1.59 -16.72
C ALA A 3 -25.57 -1.56 -15.74
N ALA A 4 -26.72 -2.14 -16.12
CA ALA A 4 -27.88 -2.23 -15.23
C ALA A 4 -27.63 -3.24 -14.10
N LEU A 5 -27.00 -4.38 -14.39
CA LEU A 5 -26.57 -5.37 -13.40
C LEU A 5 -25.56 -4.78 -12.41
N GLU A 6 -24.52 -4.11 -12.92
CA GLU A 6 -23.48 -3.47 -12.09
C GLU A 6 -24.05 -2.39 -11.17
N ARG A 7 -25.08 -1.67 -11.63
CA ARG A 7 -25.76 -0.61 -10.86
C ARG A 7 -26.99 -1.09 -10.08
N LYS A 8 -27.26 -2.40 -10.08
CA LYS A 8 -28.42 -3.03 -9.40
C LYS A 8 -29.78 -2.43 -9.81
N HIS A 9 -29.95 -2.07 -11.09
CA HIS A 9 -31.22 -1.60 -11.63
C HIS A 9 -32.10 -2.79 -12.08
N GLN A 10 -32.75 -3.45 -11.13
CA GLN A 10 -33.47 -4.71 -11.37
C GLN A 10 -34.59 -4.58 -12.42
N GLU A 11 -35.42 -3.53 -12.36
CA GLU A 11 -36.51 -3.31 -13.32
C GLU A 11 -36.01 -3.24 -14.77
N VAL A 12 -34.86 -2.60 -14.99
CA VAL A 12 -34.23 -2.50 -16.31
C VAL A 12 -33.68 -3.86 -16.74
N VAL A 13 -33.17 -4.66 -15.81
CA VAL A 13 -32.69 -6.02 -16.08
C VAL A 13 -33.83 -6.93 -16.49
N ASP A 14 -34.96 -6.89 -15.75
CA ASP A 14 -36.16 -7.69 -16.03
C ASP A 14 -36.76 -7.31 -17.38
N TRP A 15 -36.93 -6.00 -17.62
CA TRP A 15 -37.42 -5.50 -18.90
C TRP A 15 -36.53 -5.96 -20.06
N LEU A 16 -35.20 -5.84 -19.92
CA LEU A 16 -34.26 -6.27 -20.95
C LEU A 16 -34.24 -7.79 -21.14
N ARG A 17 -34.49 -8.58 -20.09
CA ARG A 17 -34.57 -10.05 -20.19
C ARG A 17 -35.79 -10.49 -21.02
N GLU A 18 -36.93 -9.84 -20.80
CA GLU A 18 -38.18 -10.16 -21.51
C GLU A 18 -38.21 -9.62 -22.95
N HIS A 19 -37.59 -8.46 -23.19
CA HIS A 19 -37.74 -7.72 -24.45
C HIS A 19 -36.50 -7.73 -25.35
N ALA A 20 -35.36 -8.27 -24.91
CA ALA A 20 -34.14 -8.29 -25.70
C ALA A 20 -33.43 -9.65 -25.70
N VAL A 21 -33.01 -10.07 -26.90
CA VAL A 21 -32.17 -11.26 -27.08
C VAL A 21 -30.69 -10.86 -27.01
N PRO A 22 -29.88 -11.43 -26.10
CA PRO A 22 -28.47 -11.10 -25.98
C PRO A 22 -27.70 -11.67 -27.18
N ARG A 23 -26.99 -10.78 -27.88
CA ARG A 23 -26.11 -11.15 -28.99
C ARG A 23 -25.03 -12.13 -28.52
N ALA A 24 -24.73 -13.15 -29.32
CA ALA A 24 -23.77 -14.20 -28.97
C ALA A 24 -22.42 -13.65 -28.47
N GLU A 25 -21.87 -12.66 -29.18
CA GLU A 25 -20.62 -11.97 -28.84
C GLU A 25 -20.61 -11.27 -27.46
N CYS A 26 -21.79 -10.93 -26.92
CA CYS A 26 -21.93 -10.22 -25.65
C CYS A 26 -22.30 -11.15 -24.48
N ARG A 27 -22.77 -12.37 -24.72
CA ARG A 27 -23.34 -13.26 -23.68
C ARG A 27 -22.36 -13.54 -22.55
N SER A 28 -21.09 -13.82 -22.87
CA SER A 28 -20.04 -14.05 -21.87
C SER A 28 -19.83 -12.84 -20.95
N LYS A 29 -19.88 -11.62 -21.52
CA LYS A 29 -19.76 -10.37 -20.76
C LYS A 29 -20.97 -10.13 -19.87
N VAL A 30 -22.18 -10.39 -20.39
CA VAL A 30 -23.42 -10.29 -19.59
C VAL A 30 -23.41 -11.32 -18.46
N LEU A 31 -23.03 -12.57 -18.73
CA LEU A 31 -22.91 -13.63 -17.73
C LEU A 31 -21.91 -13.27 -16.64
N SER A 32 -20.71 -12.81 -17.02
CA SER A 32 -19.70 -12.34 -16.05
C SER A 32 -20.22 -11.18 -15.19
N SER A 33 -20.97 -10.25 -15.80
CA SER A 33 -21.58 -9.13 -15.07
C SER A 33 -22.66 -9.61 -14.10
N ALA A 34 -23.49 -10.57 -14.53
CA ALA A 34 -24.57 -11.13 -13.72
C ALA A 34 -24.02 -11.92 -12.52
N VAL A 35 -22.98 -12.73 -12.73
CA VAL A 35 -22.29 -13.46 -11.66
C VAL A 35 -21.68 -12.50 -10.64
N LYS A 36 -20.96 -11.46 -11.10
CA LYS A 36 -20.36 -10.46 -10.21
C LYS A 36 -21.41 -9.65 -9.43
N ALA A 37 -22.56 -9.39 -10.06
CA ALA A 37 -23.68 -8.69 -9.45
C ALA A 37 -24.53 -9.58 -8.53
N GLY A 38 -24.38 -10.91 -8.59
CA GLY A 38 -25.20 -11.86 -7.83
C GLY A 38 -26.61 -12.06 -8.36
N ASN A 39 -26.87 -11.69 -9.62
CA ASN A 39 -28.19 -11.86 -10.22
C ASN A 39 -28.33 -13.30 -10.73
N LEU A 40 -28.74 -14.20 -9.84
CA LEU A 40 -28.86 -15.63 -10.12
C LEU A 40 -29.88 -15.94 -11.23
N GLU A 41 -30.92 -15.12 -11.38
CA GLU A 41 -31.93 -15.33 -12.42
C GLU A 41 -31.34 -15.16 -13.83
N ILE A 42 -30.57 -14.10 -14.05
CA ILE A 42 -29.89 -13.87 -15.34
C ILE A 42 -28.80 -14.91 -15.57
N VAL A 43 -28.12 -15.37 -14.51
CA VAL A 43 -27.14 -16.45 -14.63
C VAL A 43 -27.81 -17.75 -15.09
N LYS A 44 -28.91 -18.16 -14.46
CA LYS A 44 -29.70 -19.33 -14.86
C LYS A 44 -30.20 -19.19 -16.29
N TRP A 45 -30.82 -18.05 -16.62
CA TRP A 45 -31.34 -17.76 -17.96
C TRP A 45 -30.26 -17.90 -19.04
N LEU A 46 -29.06 -17.34 -18.82
CA LEU A 46 -27.98 -17.45 -19.81
C LEU A 46 -27.41 -18.88 -19.92
N CYS A 47 -27.32 -19.61 -18.81
CA CYS A 47 -26.80 -20.98 -18.81
C CYS A 47 -27.81 -22.01 -19.35
N GLU A 48 -29.11 -21.82 -19.10
CA GLU A 48 -30.16 -22.76 -19.48
C GLU A 48 -30.65 -22.53 -20.92
N ASP A 49 -30.89 -21.28 -21.32
CA ASP A 49 -31.47 -20.97 -22.64
C ASP A 49 -30.41 -20.85 -23.74
N TYR A 50 -29.15 -20.54 -23.36
CA TYR A 50 -28.07 -20.28 -24.31
C TYR A 50 -26.83 -21.18 -24.11
N ASP A 51 -26.93 -22.22 -23.27
CA ASP A 51 -25.89 -23.22 -23.01
C ASP A 51 -24.51 -22.61 -22.65
N MET A 52 -24.54 -21.52 -21.87
CA MET A 52 -23.32 -20.84 -21.45
C MET A 52 -22.66 -21.55 -20.26
N ASP A 53 -21.32 -21.60 -20.25
CA ASP A 53 -20.53 -22.11 -19.13
C ASP A 53 -20.15 -20.99 -18.13
N ALA A 54 -20.48 -21.19 -16.86
CA ALA A 54 -20.17 -20.30 -15.74
C ALA A 54 -19.09 -20.87 -14.79
N LYS A 55 -18.53 -22.05 -15.05
CA LYS A 55 -17.58 -22.73 -14.16
C LYS A 55 -16.37 -21.86 -13.80
N ASP A 56 -15.76 -21.21 -14.79
CA ASP A 56 -14.61 -20.31 -14.59
C ASP A 56 -14.96 -19.02 -13.85
N LEU A 57 -16.26 -18.72 -13.69
CA LEU A 57 -16.76 -17.55 -12.99
C LEU A 57 -16.96 -17.77 -11.49
N LEU A 58 -16.81 -19.01 -10.98
CA LEU A 58 -16.97 -19.32 -9.56
C LEU A 58 -16.08 -18.46 -8.65
N LYS A 59 -14.83 -18.21 -9.06
CA LYS A 59 -13.89 -17.37 -8.29
C LYS A 59 -14.39 -15.93 -8.18
N PHE A 60 -15.03 -15.40 -9.23
CA PHE A 60 -15.63 -14.06 -9.20
C PHE A 60 -16.88 -14.03 -8.32
N ALA A 61 -17.73 -15.07 -8.37
CA ALA A 61 -18.88 -15.17 -7.48
C ALA A 61 -18.44 -15.15 -6.00
N ASN A 62 -17.42 -15.95 -5.64
CA ASN A 62 -16.87 -15.98 -4.29
C ASN A 62 -16.22 -14.65 -3.88
N GLY A 63 -15.37 -14.08 -4.74
CA GLY A 63 -14.68 -12.82 -4.46
C GLY A 63 -15.62 -11.61 -4.39
N CYS A 64 -16.76 -11.65 -5.09
CA CYS A 64 -17.81 -10.64 -5.01
C CYS A 64 -18.86 -10.93 -3.94
N CYS A 65 -18.64 -11.95 -3.10
CA CYS A 65 -19.53 -12.32 -2.00
C CYS A 65 -20.95 -12.73 -2.44
N GLN A 66 -21.07 -13.36 -3.60
CA GLN A 66 -22.35 -13.81 -4.17
C GLN A 66 -22.58 -15.30 -3.85
N TRP A 67 -22.93 -15.60 -2.61
CA TRP A 67 -22.93 -16.96 -2.07
C TRP A 67 -23.96 -17.88 -2.71
N GLU A 68 -25.16 -17.36 -3.01
CA GLU A 68 -26.20 -18.12 -3.70
C GLU A 68 -25.79 -18.46 -5.14
N THR A 69 -25.22 -17.49 -5.85
CA THR A 69 -24.70 -17.71 -7.20
C THR A 69 -23.52 -18.68 -7.19
N ALA A 70 -22.58 -18.54 -6.26
CA ALA A 70 -21.46 -19.46 -6.10
C ALA A 70 -21.94 -20.88 -5.77
N ARG A 71 -22.91 -21.03 -4.86
CA ARG A 71 -23.54 -22.32 -4.52
C ARG A 71 -24.18 -22.95 -5.75
N TRP A 72 -24.97 -22.18 -6.50
CA TRP A 72 -25.64 -22.67 -7.70
C TRP A 72 -24.63 -23.14 -8.76
N ILE A 73 -23.53 -22.39 -8.99
CA ILE A 73 -22.46 -22.81 -9.90
C ILE A 73 -21.86 -24.14 -9.45
N ILE A 74 -21.51 -24.29 -8.16
CA ILE A 74 -20.93 -25.53 -7.62
C ILE A 74 -21.87 -26.72 -7.81
N GLU A 75 -23.16 -26.54 -7.56
CA GLU A 75 -24.18 -27.59 -7.72
C GLU A 75 -24.42 -27.93 -9.19
N ARG A 76 -24.53 -26.93 -10.06
CA ARG A 76 -24.83 -27.09 -11.49
C ARG A 76 -23.75 -27.86 -12.25
N TYR A 77 -22.49 -27.68 -11.87
CA TYR A 77 -21.34 -28.34 -12.50
C TYR A 77 -20.78 -29.50 -11.68
N ASP A 78 -21.51 -29.93 -10.64
CA ASP A 78 -21.10 -30.95 -9.67
C ASP A 78 -19.63 -30.85 -9.24
N MET A 79 -19.24 -29.65 -8.83
CA MET A 79 -17.84 -29.38 -8.50
C MET A 79 -17.49 -29.98 -7.14
N HIS A 80 -16.39 -30.74 -7.12
CA HIS A 80 -15.78 -31.31 -5.92
C HIS A 80 -14.28 -31.10 -5.95
N GLY A 81 -13.69 -30.84 -4.79
CA GLY A 81 -12.27 -30.54 -4.70
C GLY A 81 -11.88 -29.21 -5.36
N GLY A 82 -10.77 -28.66 -4.90
CA GLY A 82 -10.24 -27.38 -5.41
C GLY A 82 -10.22 -26.30 -4.34
N ALA A 83 -9.15 -25.51 -4.35
CA ALA A 83 -8.95 -24.44 -3.39
C ALA A 83 -9.79 -23.21 -3.75
N LEU A 84 -10.92 -23.04 -3.07
CA LEU A 84 -11.68 -21.80 -3.05
C LEU A 84 -11.37 -21.05 -1.74
N ASP A 85 -11.21 -19.73 -1.84
CA ASP A 85 -10.80 -18.90 -0.70
C ASP A 85 -11.92 -18.82 0.35
N MET A 86 -11.67 -19.41 1.52
CA MET A 86 -12.58 -19.44 2.66
C MET A 86 -12.58 -18.14 3.48
N TYR A 87 -11.63 -17.23 3.25
CA TYR A 87 -11.55 -15.98 3.99
C TYR A 87 -12.71 -15.05 3.65
N PHE A 88 -13.17 -15.02 2.40
CA PHE A 88 -14.34 -14.23 2.01
C PHE A 88 -15.59 -14.60 2.81
N PRO A 89 -16.09 -15.85 2.79
CA PRO A 89 -17.29 -16.18 3.56
C PRO A 89 -17.05 -16.12 5.08
N ALA A 90 -15.84 -16.40 5.58
CA ALA A 90 -15.52 -16.21 7.00
C ALA A 90 -15.56 -14.73 7.44
N ARG A 91 -15.06 -13.82 6.60
CA ARG A 91 -15.11 -12.36 6.82
C ARG A 91 -16.53 -11.81 6.86
N HIS A 92 -17.45 -12.43 6.14
CA HIS A 92 -18.84 -12.02 6.05
C HIS A 92 -19.80 -12.82 6.94
N GLY A 93 -19.30 -13.82 7.69
CA GLY A 93 -20.11 -14.59 8.64
C GLY A 93 -20.97 -15.68 8.00
N GLU A 94 -20.65 -16.09 6.78
CA GLU A 94 -21.47 -16.95 5.93
C GLU A 94 -21.28 -18.42 6.25
N LEU A 95 -21.66 -18.76 7.48
CA LEU A 95 -21.57 -20.12 8.02
C LEU A 95 -22.27 -21.17 7.13
N PRO A 96 -23.47 -20.92 6.55
CA PRO A 96 -24.10 -21.90 5.66
C PRO A 96 -23.28 -22.20 4.41
N PHE A 97 -22.62 -21.18 3.84
CA PHE A 97 -21.79 -21.35 2.66
C PHE A 97 -20.46 -22.02 2.99
N LEU A 98 -19.82 -21.67 4.12
CA LEU A 98 -18.63 -22.37 4.62
C LEU A 98 -18.87 -23.86 4.84
N LYS A 99 -19.99 -24.22 5.48
CA LYS A 99 -20.38 -25.64 5.68
C LYS A 99 -20.58 -26.34 4.34
N PHE A 100 -21.23 -25.67 3.38
CA PHE A 100 -21.46 -26.19 2.04
C PHE A 100 -20.12 -26.44 1.30
N MET A 101 -19.21 -25.47 1.29
CA MET A 101 -17.88 -25.61 0.69
C MET A 101 -17.12 -26.82 1.25
N ILE A 102 -17.08 -26.96 2.58
CA ILE A 102 -16.41 -28.11 3.22
C ILE A 102 -17.05 -29.44 2.85
N SER A 103 -18.38 -29.49 2.73
CA SER A 103 -19.09 -30.72 2.34
C SER A 103 -18.72 -31.22 0.93
N ARG A 104 -18.25 -30.31 0.06
CA ARG A 104 -17.78 -30.57 -1.30
C ARG A 104 -16.25 -30.68 -1.42
N GLY A 105 -15.53 -30.62 -0.30
CA GLY A 105 -14.05 -30.56 -0.30
C GLY A 105 -13.50 -29.31 -0.99
N MET A 106 -14.27 -28.22 -1.02
CA MET A 106 -13.90 -26.96 -1.67
C MET A 106 -13.14 -26.08 -0.68
N GLY A 107 -11.81 -26.17 -0.70
CA GLY A 107 -10.88 -25.40 0.13
C GLY A 107 -10.49 -26.06 1.45
N ASP A 108 -9.46 -25.50 2.09
CA ASP A 108 -8.84 -26.02 3.31
C ASP A 108 -9.03 -25.07 4.49
N LEU A 109 -9.28 -25.64 5.67
CA LEU A 109 -9.41 -24.86 6.90
C LEU A 109 -8.03 -24.52 7.45
N HIS A 110 -7.76 -23.23 7.54
CA HIS A 110 -6.54 -22.71 8.16
C HIS A 110 -6.87 -21.82 9.37
N ILE A 111 -5.88 -21.61 10.24
CA ILE A 111 -6.02 -20.66 11.36
C ILE A 111 -6.36 -19.24 10.85
N GLY A 112 -5.93 -18.88 9.64
CA GLY A 112 -6.29 -17.62 8.98
C GLY A 112 -7.81 -17.44 8.78
N THR A 113 -8.56 -18.53 8.53
CA THR A 113 -10.02 -18.49 8.41
C THR A 113 -10.67 -18.17 9.75
N LEU A 114 -10.16 -18.78 10.83
CA LEU A 114 -10.58 -18.52 12.21
C LEU A 114 -10.26 -17.08 12.63
N MET A 115 -9.04 -16.60 12.36
CA MET A 115 -8.63 -15.22 12.62
C MET A 115 -9.51 -14.23 11.87
N THR A 116 -9.79 -14.48 10.59
CA THR A 116 -10.65 -13.61 9.77
C THR A 116 -12.07 -13.53 10.33
N ALA A 117 -12.66 -14.66 10.71
CA ALA A 117 -13.98 -14.67 11.34
C ALA A 117 -13.98 -13.90 12.67
N ALA A 118 -12.95 -14.10 13.50
CA ALA A 118 -12.83 -13.44 14.80
C ALA A 118 -12.61 -11.92 14.67
N ALA A 119 -11.76 -11.50 13.73
CA ALA A 119 -11.47 -10.09 13.42
C ALA A 119 -12.69 -9.33 12.87
N ASN A 120 -13.72 -10.03 12.40
CA ASN A 120 -14.97 -9.43 11.89
C ASN A 120 -16.19 -9.75 12.77
N GLY A 121 -15.99 -10.36 13.95
CA GLY A 121 -17.05 -10.52 14.96
C GLY A 121 -17.99 -11.70 14.75
N HIS A 122 -17.66 -12.65 13.88
CA HIS A 122 -18.55 -13.76 13.53
C HIS A 122 -18.43 -14.94 14.50
N LEU A 123 -18.98 -14.77 15.70
CA LEU A 123 -18.90 -15.74 16.79
C LEU A 123 -19.35 -17.16 16.40
N GLU A 124 -20.42 -17.28 15.62
CA GLU A 124 -20.94 -18.60 15.22
C GLU A 124 -20.02 -19.32 14.24
N VAL A 125 -19.31 -18.59 13.38
CA VAL A 125 -18.26 -19.14 12.52
C VAL A 125 -17.07 -19.58 13.37
N VAL A 126 -16.64 -18.75 14.33
CA VAL A 126 -15.54 -19.05 15.26
C VAL A 126 -15.82 -20.33 16.06
N LYS A 127 -17.02 -20.44 16.66
CA LYS A 127 -17.47 -21.64 17.38
C LYS A 127 -17.44 -22.88 16.49
N TRP A 128 -18.01 -22.78 15.29
CA TRP A 128 -18.06 -23.92 14.38
C TRP A 128 -16.66 -24.37 13.93
N LEU A 129 -15.76 -23.44 13.60
CA LEU A 129 -14.39 -23.75 13.22
C LEU A 129 -13.61 -24.45 14.33
N HIS A 130 -13.76 -24.01 15.58
CA HIS A 130 -13.06 -24.64 16.70
C HIS A 130 -13.73 -25.95 17.15
N CYS A 131 -15.01 -25.92 17.48
CA CYS A 131 -15.71 -27.06 18.10
C CYS A 131 -15.96 -28.20 17.12
N ASN A 132 -16.35 -27.90 15.87
CA ASN A 132 -16.69 -28.93 14.89
C ASN A 132 -15.51 -29.33 14.00
N ARG A 133 -14.58 -28.40 13.75
CA ARG A 133 -13.45 -28.64 12.83
C ARG A 133 -12.09 -28.73 13.52
N ARG A 134 -12.04 -28.59 14.85
CA ARG A 134 -10.83 -28.73 15.70
C ARG A 134 -9.69 -27.80 15.27
N VAL A 135 -10.00 -26.64 14.69
CA VAL A 135 -8.99 -25.59 14.43
C VAL A 135 -8.50 -25.09 15.80
N LYS A 136 -7.18 -25.13 16.02
CA LYS A 136 -6.57 -24.74 17.29
C LYS A 136 -6.72 -23.22 17.50
N LEU A 137 -7.08 -22.83 18.72
CA LEU A 137 -7.08 -21.43 19.12
C LEU A 137 -5.62 -20.96 19.33
N SER A 138 -5.36 -19.70 19.02
CA SER A 138 -4.14 -19.00 19.42
C SER A 138 -4.51 -17.67 20.07
N VAL A 139 -3.59 -17.12 20.85
CA VAL A 139 -3.77 -15.79 21.47
C VAL A 139 -3.90 -14.70 20.40
N ASP A 140 -3.33 -14.90 19.20
CA ASP A 140 -3.45 -13.97 18.08
C ASP A 140 -4.91 -13.82 17.62
N VAL A 141 -5.70 -14.90 17.63
CA VAL A 141 -7.14 -14.85 17.30
C VAL A 141 -7.88 -13.94 18.29
N THR A 142 -7.58 -14.07 19.59
CA THR A 142 -8.16 -13.23 20.64
C THR A 142 -7.70 -11.78 20.50
N ARG A 143 -6.44 -11.55 20.13
CA ARG A 143 -5.88 -10.21 19.92
C ARG A 143 -6.56 -9.49 18.75
N GLU A 144 -6.78 -10.16 17.62
CA GLU A 144 -7.48 -9.58 16.47
C GLU A 144 -8.95 -9.25 16.78
N ALA A 145 -9.65 -10.12 17.51
CA ALA A 145 -11.01 -9.84 17.97
C ALA A 145 -11.05 -8.64 18.94
N ALA A 146 -10.08 -8.57 19.85
CA ALA A 146 -9.96 -7.48 20.82
C ALA A 146 -9.61 -6.15 20.15
N GLN A 147 -8.70 -6.15 19.17
CA GLN A 147 -8.34 -4.98 18.35
C GLN A 147 -9.56 -4.39 17.64
N ASN A 148 -10.40 -5.25 17.07
CA ASN A 148 -11.61 -4.83 16.35
C ASN A 148 -12.84 -4.62 17.26
N GLY A 149 -12.72 -4.85 18.56
CA GLY A 149 -13.76 -4.55 19.54
C GLY A 149 -14.90 -5.58 19.63
N HIS A 150 -14.67 -6.80 19.13
CA HIS A 150 -15.68 -7.86 19.13
C HIS A 150 -15.75 -8.57 20.48
N LEU A 151 -16.35 -7.90 21.48
CA LEU A 151 -16.41 -8.35 22.87
C LEU A 151 -16.95 -9.78 23.03
N GLU A 152 -18.03 -10.15 22.35
CA GLU A 152 -18.61 -11.49 22.45
C GLU A 152 -17.65 -12.59 21.94
N VAL A 153 -16.88 -12.29 20.89
CA VAL A 153 -15.86 -13.19 20.37
C VAL A 153 -14.70 -13.30 21.36
N VAL A 154 -14.24 -12.17 21.91
CA VAL A 154 -13.17 -12.16 22.94
C VAL A 154 -13.59 -12.96 24.16
N GLN A 155 -14.81 -12.77 24.65
CA GLN A 155 -15.39 -13.51 25.77
C GLN A 155 -15.32 -15.01 25.53
N TRP A 156 -15.83 -15.44 24.38
CA TRP A 156 -15.87 -16.86 24.05
C TRP A 156 -14.47 -17.45 23.87
N LEU A 157 -13.55 -16.76 23.18
CA LEU A 157 -12.17 -17.22 22.97
C LEU A 157 -11.39 -17.32 24.29
N PHE A 158 -11.60 -16.38 25.21
CA PHE A 158 -10.98 -16.39 26.52
C PHE A 158 -11.42 -17.62 27.33
N GLU A 159 -12.73 -17.88 27.41
CA GLU A 159 -13.25 -19.05 28.13
C GLU A 159 -12.81 -20.37 27.46
N ALA A 160 -12.88 -20.45 26.13
CA ALA A 160 -12.52 -21.65 25.37
C ALA A 160 -11.02 -21.99 25.44
N SER A 161 -10.16 -21.00 25.68
CA SER A 161 -8.71 -21.18 25.86
C SER A 161 -8.29 -21.45 27.31
N GLY A 162 -9.24 -21.54 28.25
CA GLY A 162 -8.94 -21.70 29.67
C GLY A 162 -8.39 -20.44 30.33
N GLY A 163 -8.75 -19.26 29.81
CA GLY A 163 -8.34 -17.96 30.33
C GLY A 163 -6.94 -17.52 29.92
N VAL A 164 -6.33 -18.15 28.91
CA VAL A 164 -5.02 -17.76 28.41
C VAL A 164 -5.13 -16.44 27.64
N CYS A 165 -4.52 -15.39 28.18
CA CYS A 165 -4.51 -14.05 27.59
C CYS A 165 -3.17 -13.36 27.91
N ASP A 166 -2.53 -12.78 26.90
CA ASP A 166 -1.32 -11.99 27.06
C ASP A 166 -1.64 -10.49 27.26
N SER A 167 -0.62 -9.71 27.63
CA SER A 167 -0.76 -8.27 27.76
C SER A 167 -1.12 -7.57 26.44
N ASP A 168 -0.75 -8.17 25.31
CA ASP A 168 -0.93 -7.55 24.00
C ASP A 168 -2.41 -7.53 23.59
N VAL A 169 -3.22 -8.50 23.99
CA VAL A 169 -4.69 -8.44 23.80
C VAL A 169 -5.25 -7.16 24.44
N PHE A 170 -4.83 -6.86 25.68
CA PHE A 170 -5.25 -5.68 26.41
C PHE A 170 -4.70 -4.38 25.80
N VAL A 171 -3.42 -4.36 25.42
CA VAL A 171 -2.76 -3.20 24.80
C VAL A 171 -3.36 -2.89 23.43
N ARG A 172 -3.67 -3.89 22.59
CA ARG A 172 -4.35 -3.67 21.29
C ARG A 172 -5.78 -3.20 21.47
N ALA A 173 -6.51 -3.70 22.45
CA ALA A 173 -7.81 -3.14 22.79
C ALA A 173 -7.69 -1.65 23.18
N ALA A 174 -6.64 -1.27 23.90
CA ALA A 174 -6.36 0.11 24.28
C ALA A 174 -5.98 1.00 23.09
N GLU A 175 -5.06 0.54 22.24
CA GLU A 175 -4.61 1.24 21.02
C GLU A 175 -5.76 1.59 20.07
N TYR A 176 -6.79 0.73 19.99
CA TYR A 176 -7.93 0.90 19.08
C TYR A 176 -9.22 1.34 19.80
N GLY A 177 -9.13 1.78 21.07
CA GLY A 177 -10.23 2.45 21.74
C GLY A 177 -11.37 1.52 22.18
N ARG A 178 -11.08 0.24 22.40
CA ARG A 178 -12.08 -0.79 22.70
C ARG A 178 -12.35 -0.87 24.21
N LEU A 179 -12.91 0.22 24.75
CA LEU A 179 -13.16 0.37 26.18
C LEU A 179 -13.98 -0.78 26.79
N SER A 180 -14.99 -1.27 26.07
CA SER A 180 -15.82 -2.41 26.52
C SER A 180 -15.01 -3.70 26.70
N VAL A 181 -14.08 -3.98 25.78
CA VAL A 181 -13.15 -5.11 25.87
C VAL A 181 -12.19 -4.94 27.03
N ILE A 182 -11.64 -3.73 27.22
CA ILE A 182 -10.73 -3.40 28.33
C ILE A 182 -11.41 -3.59 29.69
N GLN A 183 -12.61 -3.02 29.86
CA GLN A 183 -13.40 -3.13 31.08
C GLN A 183 -13.72 -4.59 31.41
N TRP A 184 -14.09 -5.38 30.39
CA TRP A 184 -14.35 -6.79 30.58
C TRP A 184 -13.09 -7.57 30.95
N LEU A 185 -11.99 -7.39 30.22
CA LEU A 185 -10.71 -8.06 30.48
C LEU A 185 -10.19 -7.75 31.89
N GLN A 186 -10.30 -6.51 32.36
CA GLN A 186 -9.86 -6.10 33.70
C GLN A 186 -10.46 -6.95 34.83
N THR A 187 -11.69 -7.42 34.67
CA THR A 187 -12.39 -8.22 35.71
C THR A 187 -11.91 -9.67 35.79
N ARG A 188 -11.15 -10.16 34.80
CA ARG A 188 -10.82 -11.58 34.62
C ARG A 188 -9.35 -11.84 34.41
N TRP A 189 -8.63 -10.88 33.84
CA TRP A 189 -7.20 -10.95 33.58
C TRP A 189 -6.45 -10.12 34.63
N SER A 190 -5.66 -10.81 35.46
CA SER A 190 -4.84 -10.20 36.52
C SER A 190 -3.46 -9.75 36.05
N GLY A 191 -3.19 -9.81 34.74
CA GLY A 191 -1.90 -9.42 34.18
C GLY A 191 -1.64 -7.91 34.24
N ARG A 192 -0.35 -7.57 34.21
CA ARG A 192 0.12 -6.18 34.10
C ARG A 192 0.44 -5.89 32.64
N CYS A 193 -0.12 -4.81 32.11
CA CYS A 193 0.25 -4.26 30.81
C CYS A 193 1.39 -3.23 30.92
N GLY A 194 1.69 -2.73 32.14
CA GLY A 194 2.67 -1.67 32.33
C GLY A 194 2.25 -0.37 31.64
N VAL A 195 3.23 0.50 31.37
CA VAL A 195 2.99 1.83 30.77
C VAL A 195 2.41 1.77 29.35
N THR A 196 2.52 0.63 28.67
CA THR A 196 2.18 0.53 27.24
C THR A 196 0.69 0.69 26.96
N ALA A 197 -0.21 0.24 27.83
CA ALA A 197 -1.64 0.38 27.54
C ALA A 197 -2.07 1.85 27.38
N MET A 198 -1.58 2.74 28.27
CA MET A 198 -1.90 4.16 28.19
C MET A 198 -1.13 4.87 27.08
N ASP A 199 0.15 4.51 26.86
CA ASP A 199 0.95 5.05 25.75
C ASP A 199 0.29 4.80 24.40
N TRP A 200 -0.20 3.57 24.19
CA TRP A 200 -0.81 3.17 22.92
C TRP A 200 -2.25 3.68 22.78
N ALA A 201 -3.03 3.77 23.87
CA ALA A 201 -4.32 4.46 23.84
C ALA A 201 -4.17 5.95 23.49
N ALA A 202 -3.13 6.60 24.00
CA ALA A 202 -2.84 7.99 23.70
C ALA A 202 -2.40 8.17 22.23
N ARG A 203 -1.59 7.24 21.70
CA ARG A 203 -1.24 7.17 20.28
C ARG A 203 -2.48 7.08 19.37
N GLY A 204 -3.47 6.27 19.75
CA GLY A 204 -4.73 6.13 19.00
C GLY A 204 -5.76 7.25 19.23
N GLY A 205 -5.47 8.21 20.12
CA GLY A 205 -6.36 9.34 20.41
C GLY A 205 -7.58 8.97 21.26
N HIS A 206 -7.55 7.85 21.96
CA HIS A 206 -8.69 7.33 22.71
C HIS A 206 -8.72 7.91 24.14
N LEU A 207 -9.13 9.17 24.25
CA LEU A 207 -9.15 9.91 25.52
C LEU A 207 -10.00 9.23 26.62
N ASP A 208 -11.10 8.58 26.24
CA ASP A 208 -11.95 7.80 27.14
C ASP A 208 -11.21 6.61 27.74
N VAL A 209 -10.46 5.87 26.93
CA VAL A 209 -9.59 4.78 27.38
C VAL A 209 -8.45 5.32 28.25
N VAL A 210 -7.80 6.43 27.86
CA VAL A 210 -6.73 7.05 28.67
C VAL A 210 -7.26 7.44 30.07
N LYS A 211 -8.41 8.12 30.14
CA LYS A 211 -9.06 8.48 31.41
C LYS A 211 -9.41 7.25 32.23
N TRP A 212 -9.95 6.22 31.59
CA TRP A 212 -10.32 4.98 32.27
C TRP A 212 -9.09 4.26 32.83
N LEU A 213 -8.02 4.13 32.05
CA LEU A 213 -6.76 3.52 32.48
C LEU A 213 -6.15 4.29 33.66
N HIS A 214 -6.17 5.61 33.62
CA HIS A 214 -5.70 6.46 34.72
C HIS A 214 -6.49 6.25 36.02
N ALA A 215 -7.81 6.17 35.94
CA ALA A 215 -8.66 6.01 37.12
C ALA A 215 -8.63 4.59 37.71
N ASN A 216 -8.39 3.57 36.89
CA ASN A 216 -8.57 2.17 37.28
C ASN A 216 -7.26 1.36 37.36
N ARG A 217 -6.12 1.92 36.92
CA ARG A 217 -4.84 1.20 36.91
C ARG A 217 -3.70 2.07 37.44
N ALA A 218 -2.81 1.43 38.20
CA ALA A 218 -1.62 2.07 38.77
C ALA A 218 -0.39 2.02 37.84
N ASP A 219 -0.51 1.41 36.65
CA ASP A 219 0.63 1.19 35.73
C ASP A 219 1.20 2.50 35.16
N GLY A 220 0.40 3.57 35.10
CA GLY A 220 0.82 4.87 34.57
C GLY A 220 1.04 4.89 33.06
N CYS A 221 1.94 5.78 32.61
CA CYS A 221 2.34 5.95 31.22
C CYS A 221 3.82 6.36 31.17
N SER A 222 4.40 6.45 29.98
CA SER A 222 5.70 7.08 29.75
C SER A 222 5.54 8.40 28.99
N GLU A 223 6.66 9.09 28.71
CA GLU A 223 6.69 10.26 27.83
C GLU A 223 6.11 9.97 26.43
N LYS A 224 6.13 8.68 26.02
CA LYS A 224 5.57 8.24 24.73
C LYS A 224 4.07 8.51 24.61
N ALA A 225 3.32 8.51 25.71
CA ALA A 225 1.89 8.82 25.65
C ALA A 225 1.66 10.21 25.04
N MET A 226 2.37 11.23 25.54
CA MET A 226 2.21 12.59 25.03
C MET A 226 2.94 12.78 23.69
N ASP A 227 4.12 12.18 23.51
CA ASP A 227 4.85 12.24 22.24
C ASP A 227 4.01 11.67 21.08
N GLU A 228 3.48 10.47 21.22
CA GLU A 228 2.71 9.80 20.16
C GLU A 228 1.33 10.43 19.96
N ALA A 229 0.67 10.90 21.03
CA ALA A 229 -0.57 11.67 20.89
C ALA A 229 -0.34 12.96 20.09
N ALA A 230 0.79 13.64 20.32
CA ALA A 230 1.15 14.84 19.57
C ALA A 230 1.50 14.54 18.11
N VAL A 231 2.27 13.47 17.86
CA VAL A 231 2.61 13.00 16.50
C VAL A 231 1.36 12.72 15.66
N ASN A 232 0.31 12.15 16.26
CA ASN A 232 -0.94 11.80 15.58
C ASN A 232 -2.03 12.89 15.68
N GLY A 233 -1.71 14.05 16.26
CA GLY A 233 -2.59 15.22 16.24
C GLY A 233 -3.70 15.23 17.29
N HIS A 234 -3.64 14.35 18.29
CA HIS A 234 -4.65 14.20 19.34
C HIS A 234 -4.48 15.25 20.45
N LEU A 235 -4.79 16.51 20.13
CA LEU A 235 -4.60 17.65 21.02
C LEU A 235 -5.38 17.54 22.34
N ASP A 236 -6.56 16.91 22.32
CA ASP A 236 -7.38 16.65 23.50
C ASP A 236 -6.70 15.68 24.47
N VAL A 237 -6.07 14.63 23.95
CA VAL A 237 -5.24 13.71 24.75
C VAL A 237 -4.00 14.41 25.27
N VAL A 238 -3.30 15.21 24.45
CA VAL A 238 -2.11 15.97 24.88
C VAL A 238 -2.44 16.91 26.05
N LYS A 239 -3.53 17.69 25.93
CA LYS A 239 -4.01 18.58 26.99
C LYS A 239 -4.34 17.82 28.26
N TRP A 240 -5.08 16.72 28.13
CA TRP A 240 -5.48 15.93 29.29
C TRP A 240 -4.28 15.29 29.99
N LEU A 241 -3.32 14.73 29.24
CA LEU A 241 -2.09 14.18 29.79
C LEU A 241 -1.29 15.27 30.51
N HIS A 242 -1.19 16.48 29.95
CA HIS A 242 -0.51 17.59 30.61
C HIS A 242 -1.14 18.01 31.94
N GLU A 243 -2.47 18.03 32.01
CA GLU A 243 -3.21 18.45 33.21
C GLU A 243 -3.22 17.38 34.31
N ASN A 244 -3.13 16.10 33.95
CA ASN A 244 -3.40 14.98 34.88
C ASN A 244 -2.19 14.08 35.14
N ARG A 245 -1.08 14.27 34.42
CA ARG A 245 0.10 13.40 34.45
C ARG A 245 1.39 14.22 34.53
N SER A 246 2.40 13.67 35.19
CA SER A 246 3.67 14.37 35.48
C SER A 246 4.85 13.90 34.62
N GLU A 247 4.67 12.84 33.84
CA GLU A 247 5.71 12.23 33.00
C GLU A 247 6.17 13.18 31.90
N GLY A 248 5.29 14.05 31.41
CA GLY A 248 5.64 15.04 30.38
C GLY A 248 5.80 14.45 28.99
N CYS A 249 6.64 15.09 28.17
CA CYS A 249 6.94 14.70 26.80
C CYS A 249 8.43 14.94 26.50
N THR A 250 8.89 14.51 25.33
CA THR A 250 10.21 14.85 24.82
C THR A 250 10.09 15.85 23.67
N ARG A 251 11.23 16.17 23.02
CA ARG A 251 11.23 16.93 21.76
C ARG A 251 10.47 16.21 20.64
N LEU A 252 10.26 14.90 20.75
CA LEU A 252 9.53 14.11 19.76
C LEU A 252 8.08 14.55 19.62
N ALA A 253 7.42 15.02 20.70
CA ALA A 253 6.07 15.57 20.61
C ALA A 253 5.98 16.71 19.58
N MET A 254 6.85 17.72 19.70
CA MET A 254 6.81 18.88 18.79
C MET A 254 7.42 18.56 17.42
N ASP A 255 8.52 17.78 17.37
CA ASP A 255 9.14 17.34 16.11
C ASP A 255 8.19 16.49 15.27
N GLY A 256 7.46 15.58 15.93
CA GLY A 256 6.45 14.71 15.33
C GLY A 256 5.22 15.48 14.88
N ALA A 257 4.63 16.30 15.76
CA ALA A 257 3.47 17.12 15.41
C ALA A 257 3.77 18.06 14.23
N ALA A 258 4.96 18.67 14.20
CA ALA A 258 5.38 19.50 13.08
C ALA A 258 5.56 18.69 11.79
N GLY A 259 6.21 17.53 11.89
CA GLY A 259 6.41 16.62 10.77
C GLY A 259 5.12 15.99 10.23
N ALA A 260 4.05 15.95 11.02
CA ALA A 260 2.72 15.46 10.65
C ALA A 260 1.72 16.59 10.29
N GLY A 261 2.12 17.86 10.41
CA GLY A 261 1.31 19.00 9.99
C GLY A 261 0.30 19.49 11.03
N HIS A 262 0.39 19.03 12.28
CA HIS A 262 -0.53 19.37 13.35
C HIS A 262 -0.17 20.71 14.01
N LEU A 263 -0.35 21.81 13.27
CA LEU A 263 0.03 23.16 13.71
C LEU A 263 -0.57 23.56 15.07
N GLU A 264 -1.82 23.19 15.34
CA GLU A 264 -2.47 23.52 16.61
C GLU A 264 -1.84 22.77 17.81
N VAL A 265 -1.36 21.54 17.59
CA VAL A 265 -0.57 20.81 18.60
C VAL A 265 0.78 21.49 18.80
N VAL A 266 1.46 21.89 17.72
CA VAL A 266 2.74 22.61 17.80
C VAL A 266 2.61 23.91 18.59
N LYS A 267 1.60 24.73 18.28
CA LYS A 267 1.30 25.98 19.00
C LYS A 267 1.02 25.72 20.48
N TRP A 268 0.22 24.69 20.76
CA TRP A 268 -0.14 24.36 22.13
C TRP A 268 1.08 23.88 22.93
N LEU A 269 1.88 22.96 22.38
CA LEU A 269 3.12 22.48 23.00
C LEU A 269 4.08 23.65 23.24
N HIS A 270 4.22 24.57 22.29
CA HIS A 270 5.06 25.75 22.46
C HIS A 270 4.63 26.64 23.63
N ALA A 271 3.33 26.82 23.83
CA ALA A 271 2.80 27.69 24.87
C ALA A 271 2.83 27.06 26.27
N HIS A 272 2.80 25.72 26.38
CA HIS A 272 2.59 25.02 27.66
C HIS A 272 3.75 24.10 28.06
N ARG A 273 4.71 23.84 27.18
CA ARG A 273 5.85 22.92 27.40
C ARG A 273 7.18 23.63 27.15
N SER A 274 8.23 23.20 27.86
CA SER A 274 9.57 23.82 27.82
C SER A 274 10.60 23.01 27.02
N GLU A 275 10.28 21.77 26.68
CA GLU A 275 11.16 20.80 26.02
C GLU A 275 11.58 21.26 24.61
N GLY A 276 10.68 22.00 23.95
CA GLY A 276 10.89 22.57 22.63
C GLY A 276 10.90 21.54 21.51
N CYS A 277 11.54 21.89 20.41
CA CYS A 277 11.75 21.00 19.27
C CYS A 277 13.24 20.87 18.96
N SER A 278 13.58 20.10 17.94
CA SER A 278 14.88 20.11 17.30
C SER A 278 14.78 20.67 15.89
N THR A 279 15.88 20.65 15.14
CA THR A 279 15.85 20.97 13.70
C THR A 279 14.98 19.98 12.90
N ILE A 280 14.64 18.82 13.48
CA ILE A 280 13.81 17.80 12.85
C ILE A 280 12.39 18.33 12.59
N ALA A 281 11.82 19.16 13.48
CA ALA A 281 10.50 19.76 13.29
C ALA A 281 10.37 20.48 11.95
N MET A 282 11.25 21.46 11.68
CA MET A 282 11.20 22.23 10.44
C MET A 282 11.65 21.40 9.23
N ASN A 283 12.63 20.51 9.39
CA ASN A 283 13.07 19.61 8.32
C ASN A 283 11.92 18.70 7.84
N ARG A 284 11.19 18.07 8.77
CA ARG A 284 10.06 17.19 8.43
C ARG A 284 8.83 17.95 7.95
N ALA A 285 8.52 19.11 8.53
CA ALA A 285 7.45 19.97 8.06
C ALA A 285 7.69 20.41 6.60
N ALA A 286 8.92 20.80 6.26
CA ALA A 286 9.31 21.14 4.90
C ALA A 286 9.29 19.93 3.95
N CYS A 287 9.81 18.77 4.41
CA CYS A 287 9.76 17.51 3.68
C CYS A 287 8.34 17.12 3.28
N ASN A 288 7.35 17.28 4.17
CA ASN A 288 5.98 16.84 3.94
C ASN A 288 5.04 17.94 3.43
N GLY A 289 5.56 19.13 3.12
CA GLY A 289 4.76 20.19 2.49
C GLY A 289 3.93 21.05 3.45
N TYR A 290 4.15 20.95 4.76
CA TYR A 290 3.40 21.70 5.77
C TYR A 290 3.91 23.12 5.92
N PHE A 291 3.63 23.95 4.92
CA PHE A 291 4.20 25.30 4.80
C PHE A 291 3.82 26.21 5.98
N ASP A 292 2.58 26.14 6.47
CA ASP A 292 2.13 26.95 7.62
C ASP A 292 2.90 26.61 8.89
N VAL A 293 3.25 25.32 9.08
CA VAL A 293 4.11 24.87 10.18
C VAL A 293 5.53 25.40 10.01
N VAL A 294 6.09 25.35 8.80
CA VAL A 294 7.44 25.90 8.52
C VAL A 294 7.51 27.40 8.86
N LYS A 295 6.55 28.19 8.37
CA LYS A 295 6.47 29.64 8.67
C LYS A 295 6.33 29.88 10.16
N TRP A 296 5.44 29.14 10.81
CA TRP A 296 5.18 29.31 12.24
C TRP A 296 6.42 28.95 13.07
N LEU A 297 7.09 27.84 12.78
CA LEU A 297 8.32 27.43 13.46
C LEU A 297 9.43 28.47 13.25
N HIS A 298 9.58 29.02 12.06
CA HIS A 298 10.59 30.06 11.81
C HIS A 298 10.39 31.32 12.64
N VAL A 299 9.13 31.77 12.78
CA VAL A 299 8.81 32.99 13.54
C VAL A 299 8.93 32.77 15.05
N ASN A 300 8.56 31.58 15.54
CA ASN A 300 8.36 31.35 16.98
C ASN A 300 9.45 30.48 17.64
N ARG A 301 10.33 29.84 16.87
CA ARG A 301 11.38 28.92 17.37
C ARG A 301 12.76 29.35 16.88
N ARG A 302 13.80 29.03 17.65
CA ARG A 302 15.19 29.45 17.37
C ARG A 302 16.06 28.30 16.87
N GLU A 303 15.59 27.07 17.00
CA GLU A 303 16.30 25.85 16.63
C GLU A 303 16.59 25.79 15.13
N GLY A 304 15.70 26.37 14.32
CA GLY A 304 15.91 26.47 12.88
C GLY A 304 15.78 25.13 12.15
N CYS A 305 16.59 24.95 11.11
CA CYS A 305 16.60 23.76 10.28
C CYS A 305 18.04 23.40 9.89
N THR A 306 18.19 22.36 9.07
CA THR A 306 19.45 22.07 8.39
C THR A 306 19.24 22.09 6.88
N THR A 307 20.31 21.87 6.10
CA THR A 307 20.22 21.70 4.63
C THR A 307 19.20 20.65 4.20
N LEU A 308 18.90 19.68 5.09
CA LEU A 308 17.85 18.67 4.87
C LEU A 308 16.46 19.28 4.63
N SER A 309 16.16 20.46 5.17
CA SER A 309 14.86 21.10 4.97
C SER A 309 14.61 21.40 3.49
N MET A 310 15.56 22.09 2.85
CA MET A 310 15.46 22.43 1.44
C MET A 310 15.69 21.20 0.53
N ASP A 311 16.63 20.31 0.88
CA ASP A 311 16.88 19.08 0.12
C ASP A 311 15.65 18.16 0.07
N LEU A 312 14.93 18.01 1.19
CA LEU A 312 13.75 17.16 1.26
C LEU A 312 12.49 17.85 0.70
N ALA A 313 12.35 19.18 0.87
CA ALA A 313 11.29 19.93 0.19
C ALA A 313 11.44 19.84 -1.34
N ALA A 314 12.68 19.93 -1.84
CA ALA A 314 12.97 19.78 -3.26
C ALA A 314 12.70 18.35 -3.76
N ARG A 315 13.10 17.34 -2.97
CA ARG A 315 12.82 15.93 -3.26
C ARG A 315 11.33 15.64 -3.48
N ASN A 316 10.45 16.27 -2.71
CA ASN A 316 9.01 16.03 -2.76
C ASN A 316 8.25 17.11 -3.55
N GLY A 317 8.95 18.00 -4.24
CA GLY A 317 8.34 18.95 -5.18
C GLY A 317 7.68 20.16 -4.53
N HIS A 318 7.98 20.46 -3.27
CA HIS A 318 7.40 21.59 -2.53
C HIS A 318 8.10 22.90 -2.89
N LEU A 319 7.97 23.34 -4.15
CA LEU A 319 8.66 24.52 -4.71
C LEU A 319 8.46 25.79 -3.88
N GLU A 320 7.24 26.05 -3.38
CA GLU A 320 6.97 27.24 -2.58
C GLU A 320 7.71 27.23 -1.23
N ILE A 321 7.91 26.05 -0.63
CA ILE A 321 8.74 25.91 0.57
C ILE A 321 10.21 26.10 0.22
N VAL A 322 10.68 25.57 -0.92
CA VAL A 322 12.07 25.76 -1.38
C VAL A 322 12.39 27.25 -1.58
N LYS A 323 11.54 27.99 -2.30
CA LYS A 323 11.65 29.44 -2.49
C LYS A 323 11.68 30.16 -1.15
N TRP A 324 10.72 29.85 -0.29
CA TRP A 324 10.61 30.52 1.00
C TRP A 324 11.81 30.25 1.91
N LEU A 325 12.30 29.00 1.96
CA LEU A 325 13.52 28.65 2.70
C LEU A 325 14.73 29.40 2.15
N HIS A 326 14.85 29.56 0.83
CA HIS A 326 15.93 30.34 0.24
C HIS A 326 15.90 31.81 0.66
N ASP A 327 14.72 32.43 0.69
CA ASP A 327 14.57 33.85 1.01
C ASP A 327 14.75 34.14 2.51
N HIS A 328 14.47 33.17 3.39
CA HIS A 328 14.37 33.40 4.84
C HIS A 328 15.38 32.62 5.68
N ARG A 329 16.15 31.69 5.09
CA ARG A 329 17.10 30.81 5.81
C ARG A 329 18.47 30.82 5.13
N SER A 330 19.53 30.77 5.95
CA SER A 330 20.91 30.81 5.48
C SER A 330 21.56 29.43 5.34
N GLU A 331 20.90 28.36 5.80
CA GLU A 331 21.42 26.99 5.72
C GLU A 331 21.62 26.49 4.28
N GLY A 332 20.79 26.96 3.35
CA GLY A 332 20.85 26.56 1.95
C GLY A 332 20.45 25.09 1.72
N CYS A 333 21.00 24.51 0.65
CA CYS A 333 20.80 23.11 0.27
C CYS A 333 22.13 22.43 -0.02
N THR A 334 22.09 21.17 -0.42
CA THR A 334 23.21 20.47 -1.04
C THR A 334 22.87 20.12 -2.49
N SER A 335 23.81 19.52 -3.23
CA SER A 335 23.52 18.95 -4.55
C SER A 335 22.37 17.93 -4.52
N SER A 336 22.09 17.36 -3.34
CA SER A 336 20.99 16.43 -3.13
C SER A 336 19.62 17.04 -3.44
N ALA A 337 19.43 18.35 -3.29
CA ALA A 337 18.17 19.02 -3.64
C ALA A 337 17.84 18.85 -5.13
N MET A 338 18.77 19.20 -6.01
CA MET A 338 18.56 19.12 -7.45
C MET A 338 18.58 17.66 -7.93
N ASP A 339 19.50 16.84 -7.41
CA ASP A 339 19.60 15.40 -7.71
C ASP A 339 18.30 14.65 -7.39
N LYS A 340 17.71 14.91 -6.22
CA LYS A 340 16.45 14.27 -5.81
C LYS A 340 15.23 14.87 -6.52
N ALA A 341 15.18 16.19 -6.72
CA ALA A 341 14.12 16.79 -7.52
C ALA A 341 14.08 16.21 -8.94
N ALA A 342 15.25 15.97 -9.54
CA ALA A 342 15.37 15.32 -10.84
C ALA A 342 14.89 13.87 -10.82
N ARG A 343 15.32 13.09 -9.82
CA ARG A 343 14.89 11.69 -9.62
C ARG A 343 13.38 11.53 -9.49
N TYR A 344 12.71 12.45 -8.81
CA TYR A 344 11.28 12.36 -8.50
C TYR A 344 10.38 13.18 -9.43
N GLY A 345 10.94 13.74 -10.51
CA GLY A 345 10.15 14.32 -11.59
C GLY A 345 9.73 15.78 -11.38
N HIS A 346 10.39 16.52 -10.49
CA HIS A 346 10.04 17.90 -10.14
C HIS A 346 10.81 18.92 -10.98
N LEU A 347 10.50 18.99 -12.28
CA LEU A 347 11.20 19.85 -13.25
C LEU A 347 11.26 21.34 -12.84
N GLU A 348 10.16 21.89 -12.32
CA GLU A 348 10.12 23.31 -11.92
C GLU A 348 11.01 23.60 -10.71
N VAL A 349 11.16 22.63 -9.80
CA VAL A 349 12.15 22.73 -8.71
C VAL A 349 13.57 22.68 -9.26
N VAL A 350 13.86 21.80 -10.22
CA VAL A 350 15.18 21.71 -10.87
C VAL A 350 15.55 23.03 -11.54
N LYS A 351 14.66 23.59 -12.37
CA LYS A 351 14.86 24.90 -13.03
C LYS A 351 15.09 26.01 -12.01
N TRP A 352 14.30 26.04 -10.95
CA TRP A 352 14.40 27.06 -9.93
C TRP A 352 15.71 26.96 -9.15
N LEU A 353 16.10 25.75 -8.72
CA LEU A 353 17.37 25.52 -8.03
C LEU A 353 18.56 25.91 -8.93
N HIS A 354 18.53 25.58 -10.21
CA HIS A 354 19.61 25.94 -11.13
C HIS A 354 19.78 27.46 -11.29
N THR A 355 18.68 28.21 -11.28
CA THR A 355 18.68 29.66 -11.51
C THR A 355 19.02 30.46 -10.24
N HIS A 356 18.74 29.91 -9.06
CA HIS A 356 18.84 30.66 -7.79
C HIS A 356 19.89 30.09 -6.81
N ARG A 357 20.46 28.90 -7.08
CA ARG A 357 21.42 28.22 -6.19
C ARG A 357 22.71 27.86 -6.94
N THR A 358 23.82 27.78 -6.21
CA THR A 358 25.16 27.52 -6.77
C THR A 358 25.66 26.11 -6.51
N GLU A 359 24.99 25.35 -5.63
CA GLU A 359 25.37 23.98 -5.26
C GLU A 359 25.29 23.00 -6.43
N GLY A 360 24.46 23.29 -7.43
CA GLY A 360 24.35 22.50 -8.65
C GLY A 360 23.76 21.10 -8.44
N CYS A 361 24.15 20.18 -9.31
CA CYS A 361 23.79 18.77 -9.26
C CYS A 361 25.03 17.90 -9.42
N THR A 362 24.85 16.59 -9.32
CA THR A 362 25.86 15.61 -9.73
C THR A 362 25.35 14.84 -10.95
N THR A 363 26.14 13.91 -11.48
CA THR A 363 25.68 12.98 -12.53
C THR A 363 24.43 12.19 -12.10
N TYR A 364 24.19 12.08 -10.79
CA TYR A 364 23.03 11.43 -10.21
C TYR A 364 21.71 12.05 -10.66
N ALA A 365 21.65 13.36 -10.95
CA ALA A 365 20.44 14.02 -11.42
C ALA A 365 19.94 13.42 -12.73
N ILE A 366 20.80 13.36 -13.77
CA ILE A 366 20.42 12.77 -15.06
C ILE A 366 20.28 11.25 -14.93
N ASP A 367 21.21 10.58 -14.23
CA ASP A 367 21.18 9.11 -14.09
C ASP A 367 19.87 8.61 -13.46
N LYS A 368 19.37 9.32 -12.44
CA LYS A 368 18.11 8.95 -11.79
C LYS A 368 16.87 9.50 -12.47
N ALA A 369 16.92 10.69 -13.09
CA ALA A 369 15.83 11.14 -13.95
C ALA A 369 15.60 10.15 -15.10
N ALA A 370 16.68 9.62 -15.68
CA ALA A 370 16.63 8.59 -16.73
C ALA A 370 16.07 7.26 -16.21
N SER A 371 16.54 6.82 -15.03
CA SER A 371 16.02 5.62 -14.35
C SER A 371 14.55 5.69 -13.99
N SER A 372 13.99 6.89 -13.85
CA SER A 372 12.58 7.13 -13.46
C SER A 372 11.72 7.63 -14.64
N GLY A 373 12.29 7.70 -15.85
CA GLY A 373 11.54 8.03 -17.06
C GLY A 373 11.19 9.51 -17.22
N HIS A 374 11.90 10.40 -16.54
CA HIS A 374 11.63 11.84 -16.57
C HIS A 374 12.35 12.53 -17.74
N LEU A 375 11.94 12.20 -18.98
CA LEU A 375 12.56 12.70 -20.21
C LEU A 375 12.72 14.24 -20.25
N ALA A 376 11.70 14.98 -19.82
CA ALA A 376 11.75 16.45 -19.81
C ALA A 376 12.89 16.98 -18.93
N ILE A 377 13.17 16.33 -17.81
CA ILE A 377 14.27 16.68 -16.92
C ILE A 377 15.61 16.26 -17.51
N VAL A 378 15.70 15.07 -18.12
CA VAL A 378 16.91 14.59 -18.79
C VAL A 378 17.33 15.56 -19.90
N LYS A 379 16.39 15.96 -20.76
CA LYS A 379 16.63 16.96 -21.83
C LYS A 379 17.13 18.27 -21.25
N TRP A 380 16.38 18.80 -20.29
CA TRP A 380 16.67 20.09 -19.71
C TRP A 380 18.03 20.11 -19.00
N LEU A 381 18.35 19.09 -18.19
CA LEU A 381 19.65 18.98 -17.52
C LEU A 381 20.78 18.81 -18.55
N HIS A 382 20.58 18.03 -19.61
CA HIS A 382 21.58 17.85 -20.66
C HIS A 382 21.91 19.16 -21.38
N GLU A 383 20.90 20.01 -21.61
CA GLU A 383 21.07 21.30 -22.29
C GLU A 383 21.67 22.40 -21.39
N ASN A 384 21.44 22.33 -20.07
CA ASN A 384 21.73 23.43 -19.14
C ASN A 384 22.83 23.12 -18.11
N ARG A 385 23.33 21.88 -18.03
CA ARG A 385 24.33 21.43 -17.04
C ARG A 385 25.49 20.70 -17.70
N SER A 386 26.70 20.91 -17.17
CA SER A 386 27.94 20.32 -17.71
C SER A 386 28.34 19.00 -17.05
N GLU A 387 27.75 18.66 -15.91
CA GLU A 387 28.01 17.40 -15.19
C GLU A 387 27.67 16.17 -16.03
N GLY A 388 26.68 16.30 -16.92
CA GLY A 388 26.26 15.24 -17.81
C GLY A 388 25.67 14.03 -17.08
N CYS A 389 25.76 12.87 -17.73
CA CYS A 389 25.32 11.60 -17.16
C CYS A 389 26.48 10.59 -17.18
N SER A 390 26.35 9.56 -16.36
CA SER A 390 27.25 8.41 -16.39
C SER A 390 26.68 7.29 -17.27
N SER A 391 27.42 6.21 -17.44
CA SER A 391 26.95 5.00 -18.14
C SER A 391 25.62 4.47 -17.57
N VAL A 392 25.40 4.66 -16.26
CA VAL A 392 24.23 4.23 -15.48
C VAL A 392 22.91 4.78 -16.04
N ALA A 393 22.88 6.00 -16.59
CA ALA A 393 21.66 6.59 -17.15
C ALA A 393 21.01 5.69 -18.22
N MET A 394 21.81 5.25 -19.20
CA MET A 394 21.36 4.38 -20.28
C MET A 394 20.97 3.00 -19.75
N THR A 395 21.83 2.37 -18.94
CA THR A 395 21.57 1.05 -18.35
C THR A 395 20.23 1.04 -17.61
N HIS A 396 19.99 2.03 -16.74
CA HIS A 396 18.75 2.08 -15.95
C HIS A 396 17.52 2.48 -16.78
N ALA A 397 17.67 3.35 -17.79
CA ALA A 397 16.57 3.67 -18.71
C ALA A 397 16.11 2.41 -19.48
N ILE A 398 17.06 1.56 -19.91
CA ILE A 398 16.78 0.28 -20.55
C ILE A 398 16.07 -0.67 -19.57
N VAL A 399 16.67 -0.93 -18.40
CA VAL A 399 16.12 -1.87 -17.41
C VAL A 399 14.72 -1.49 -16.94
N HIS A 400 14.44 -0.19 -16.78
CA HIS A 400 13.13 0.33 -16.38
C HIS A 400 12.21 0.65 -17.57
N LYS A 401 12.61 0.32 -18.80
CA LYS A 401 11.78 0.36 -20.02
C LYS A 401 11.35 1.76 -20.45
N HIS A 402 12.17 2.76 -20.19
CA HIS A 402 11.94 4.16 -20.59
C HIS A 402 12.52 4.41 -21.99
N PHE A 403 11.83 3.90 -23.02
CA PHE A 403 12.36 3.88 -24.39
C PHE A 403 12.61 5.28 -24.97
N ASP A 404 11.75 6.25 -24.64
CA ASP A 404 11.90 7.65 -25.02
C ASP A 404 13.19 8.29 -24.46
N VAL A 405 13.55 7.95 -23.23
CA VAL A 405 14.82 8.34 -22.61
C VAL A 405 16.00 7.62 -23.27
N VAL A 406 15.87 6.33 -23.58
CA VAL A 406 16.91 5.56 -24.30
C VAL A 406 17.23 6.19 -25.65
N LEU A 407 16.20 6.54 -26.44
CA LEU A 407 16.37 7.20 -27.73
C LEU A 407 17.06 8.55 -27.58
N PHE A 408 16.69 9.34 -26.57
CA PHE A 408 17.35 10.62 -26.32
C PHE A 408 18.82 10.44 -25.94
N LEU A 409 19.13 9.53 -25.01
CA LEU A 409 20.49 9.26 -24.57
C LEU A 409 21.36 8.67 -25.69
N HIS A 410 20.81 7.86 -26.58
CA HIS A 410 21.53 7.34 -27.74
C HIS A 410 22.03 8.45 -28.67
N LEU A 411 21.18 9.44 -28.94
CA LEU A 411 21.52 10.54 -29.83
C LEU A 411 22.54 11.52 -29.23
N HIS A 412 22.58 11.64 -27.90
CA HIS A 412 23.29 12.72 -27.22
C HIS A 412 24.45 12.26 -26.33
N ARG A 413 24.64 10.96 -26.12
CA ARG A 413 25.69 10.41 -25.26
C ARG A 413 26.69 9.58 -26.06
N LYS A 414 27.98 9.76 -25.75
CA LYS A 414 29.10 9.05 -26.38
C LYS A 414 29.70 7.93 -25.51
N GLN A 415 29.26 7.81 -24.26
CA GLN A 415 29.80 6.85 -23.29
C GLN A 415 29.16 5.48 -23.48
N GLU A 416 30.00 4.44 -23.47
CA GLU A 416 29.57 3.04 -23.40
C GLU A 416 28.71 2.77 -22.17
N PHE A 417 27.81 1.79 -22.27
CA PHE A 417 27.05 1.28 -21.14
C PHE A 417 27.23 -0.23 -21.03
N LEU A 418 27.07 -0.72 -19.82
CA LEU A 418 27.07 -2.15 -19.54
C LEU A 418 25.69 -2.52 -19.01
N LEU A 419 25.11 -3.55 -19.61
CA LEU A 419 23.99 -4.25 -19.01
C LEU A 419 24.53 -5.35 -18.08
N PRO A 420 23.78 -5.71 -17.03
CA PRO A 420 24.22 -6.78 -16.13
C PRO A 420 24.26 -8.10 -16.91
N VAL A 421 25.48 -8.61 -17.12
CA VAL A 421 25.76 -9.88 -17.81
C VAL A 421 25.13 -11.04 -17.02
N ASN A 422 24.63 -12.07 -17.70
CA ASN A 422 23.93 -13.23 -17.10
C ASN A 422 22.58 -12.91 -16.43
N THR A 423 21.93 -11.80 -16.79
CA THR A 423 20.59 -11.48 -16.31
C THR A 423 19.56 -11.58 -17.43
N THR A 424 18.43 -12.20 -17.12
CA THR A 424 17.25 -12.18 -17.99
C THR A 424 16.60 -10.80 -17.98
N LEU A 425 16.51 -10.14 -19.14
CA LEU A 425 15.85 -8.86 -19.32
C LEU A 425 14.45 -9.04 -19.94
N ARG A 426 13.44 -8.48 -19.26
CA ARG A 426 12.04 -8.46 -19.71
C ARG A 426 11.68 -7.10 -20.31
N LEU A 427 12.10 -6.84 -21.54
CA LEU A 427 11.89 -5.57 -22.23
C LEU A 427 10.73 -5.65 -23.24
N PRO A 428 10.07 -4.53 -23.60
CA PRO A 428 9.16 -4.49 -24.74
C PRO A 428 9.87 -4.88 -26.04
N LEU A 429 9.18 -5.58 -26.95
CA LEU A 429 9.76 -6.10 -28.19
C LEU A 429 10.43 -5.01 -29.02
N GLU A 430 9.81 -3.84 -29.13
CA GLU A 430 10.32 -2.70 -29.88
C GLU A 430 11.67 -2.22 -29.32
N LEU A 431 11.82 -2.19 -27.99
CA LEU A 431 13.08 -1.82 -27.34
C LEU A 431 14.13 -2.92 -27.53
N GLN A 432 13.74 -4.21 -27.51
CA GLN A 432 14.66 -5.31 -27.79
C GLN A 432 15.22 -5.24 -29.22
N GLN A 433 14.33 -5.11 -30.21
CA GLN A 433 14.71 -5.00 -31.62
C GLN A 433 15.62 -3.81 -31.87
N TRP A 434 15.28 -2.67 -31.26
CA TRP A 434 16.08 -1.46 -31.38
C TRP A 434 17.47 -1.64 -30.73
N LEU A 435 17.56 -2.23 -29.54
CA LEU A 435 18.84 -2.51 -28.88
C LEU A 435 19.71 -3.46 -29.70
N LEU A 436 19.15 -4.56 -30.21
CA LEU A 436 19.88 -5.51 -31.08
C LEU A 436 20.35 -4.87 -32.39
N ALA A 437 19.58 -3.92 -32.94
CA ALA A 437 19.95 -3.24 -34.17
C ALA A 437 21.11 -2.24 -34.00
N HIS A 438 21.30 -1.69 -32.79
CA HIS A 438 22.22 -0.58 -32.53
C HIS A 438 23.38 -0.91 -31.59
N TYR A 439 23.27 -1.95 -30.74
CA TYR A 439 24.23 -2.29 -29.69
C TYR A 439 24.45 -3.81 -29.56
N ALA A 440 24.48 -4.55 -30.67
CA ALA A 440 24.58 -6.01 -30.64
C ALA A 440 25.79 -6.53 -29.84
N ASP A 441 26.92 -5.82 -29.90
CA ASP A 441 28.18 -6.23 -29.25
C ASP A 441 28.11 -6.03 -27.72
N GLU A 442 27.50 -4.94 -27.25
CA GLU A 442 27.32 -4.63 -25.83
C GLU A 442 26.24 -5.49 -25.15
N LEU A 443 25.45 -6.21 -25.94
CA LEU A 443 24.42 -7.15 -25.49
C LEU A 443 24.92 -8.60 -25.35
N SER A 444 26.18 -8.88 -25.71
CA SER A 444 26.73 -10.24 -25.68
C SER A 444 26.58 -10.88 -24.28
N GLY A 445 25.83 -11.99 -24.19
CA GLY A 445 25.56 -12.70 -22.93
C GLY A 445 24.35 -12.18 -22.14
N CYS A 446 23.56 -11.27 -22.71
CA CYS A 446 22.26 -10.86 -22.16
C CYS A 446 21.15 -11.76 -22.71
N ARG A 447 20.28 -12.26 -21.83
CA ARG A 447 19.12 -13.05 -22.27
C ARG A 447 17.85 -12.23 -22.27
N PHE A 448 17.16 -12.16 -23.41
CA PHE A 448 15.85 -11.53 -23.49
C PHE A 448 14.73 -12.56 -23.31
N GLU A 449 13.68 -12.20 -22.56
CA GLU A 449 12.47 -13.01 -22.43
C GLU A 449 11.40 -12.49 -23.37
N VAL A 450 10.88 -13.35 -24.26
CA VAL A 450 9.79 -13.00 -25.18
C VAL A 450 8.60 -13.95 -24.98
N PRO A 451 7.36 -13.43 -24.80
CA PRO A 451 6.17 -14.26 -24.69
C PRO A 451 5.96 -15.11 -25.96
N ALA A 452 5.75 -16.42 -25.80
CA ALA A 452 5.65 -17.36 -26.92
C ALA A 452 4.44 -17.11 -27.86
N LEU A 453 3.48 -16.26 -27.46
CA LEU A 453 2.27 -15.92 -28.20
C LEU A 453 2.36 -14.59 -28.97
N ASP A 454 3.48 -13.89 -28.93
CA ASP A 454 3.66 -12.66 -29.70
C ASP A 454 4.03 -12.98 -31.16
N TRP A 455 3.06 -12.90 -32.07
CA TRP A 455 3.25 -13.18 -33.49
C TRP A 455 4.32 -12.29 -34.14
N ARG A 456 4.58 -11.10 -33.59
CA ARG A 456 5.62 -10.18 -34.11
C ARG A 456 7.02 -10.71 -33.87
N ALA A 457 7.24 -11.45 -32.80
CA ALA A 457 8.52 -12.13 -32.55
C ALA A 457 8.78 -13.23 -33.58
N SER A 458 7.73 -13.97 -33.96
CA SER A 458 7.79 -15.01 -35.00
C SER A 458 8.11 -14.48 -36.39
N ASP A 459 7.65 -13.28 -36.74
CA ASP A 459 7.98 -12.62 -38.02
C ASP A 459 9.38 -12.00 -38.03
N TYR A 460 9.83 -11.44 -36.91
CA TYR A 460 11.21 -10.92 -36.77
C TYR A 460 12.26 -12.04 -36.94
N LEU A 461 11.97 -13.25 -36.45
CA LEU A 461 12.78 -14.46 -36.64
C LEU A 461 12.92 -14.92 -38.10
N ARG A 462 12.10 -14.39 -39.03
CA ARG A 462 12.11 -14.76 -40.44
C ARG A 462 12.89 -13.79 -41.34
N LEU A 463 13.41 -12.69 -40.79
CA LEU A 463 14.17 -11.71 -41.57
C LEU A 463 15.61 -12.21 -41.83
N PRO A 464 16.11 -12.19 -43.09
CA PRO A 464 17.37 -12.87 -43.45
C PRO A 464 18.66 -12.16 -43.03
N GLU A 465 18.59 -10.97 -42.42
CA GLU A 465 19.76 -10.12 -42.20
C GLU A 465 19.86 -9.64 -40.74
N ARG A 466 20.50 -10.47 -39.89
CA ARG A 466 21.45 -10.14 -38.80
C ARG A 466 21.58 -11.35 -37.86
N LEU A 467 22.81 -11.60 -37.40
CA LEU A 467 23.36 -12.83 -36.79
C LEU A 467 22.43 -13.51 -35.75
N PRO A 468 22.29 -14.86 -35.77
CA PRO A 468 21.45 -15.57 -34.83
C PRO A 468 22.20 -15.94 -33.54
N PRO A 469 21.60 -15.78 -32.36
CA PRO A 469 21.80 -16.70 -31.25
C PRO A 469 20.69 -17.77 -31.29
N GLN A 470 20.99 -18.99 -30.86
CA GLN A 470 20.02 -20.09 -30.91
C GLN A 470 18.86 -19.85 -29.93
N PRO A 471 17.60 -19.82 -30.39
CA PRO A 471 16.45 -19.72 -29.49
C PRO A 471 16.33 -21.01 -28.66
N GLN A 472 16.48 -20.91 -27.34
CA GLN A 472 16.03 -21.99 -26.46
C GLN A 472 14.52 -21.84 -26.23
N LEU A 473 13.76 -22.80 -26.76
CA LEU A 473 12.30 -22.84 -26.62
C LEU A 473 11.93 -23.54 -25.30
N ASN A 474 11.24 -22.81 -24.41
CA ASN A 474 10.53 -23.40 -23.28
C ASN A 474 9.02 -23.19 -23.51
N TYR A 475 8.15 -24.07 -23.01
CA TYR A 475 6.72 -24.14 -23.37
C TYR A 475 5.92 -22.83 -23.15
N ASN A 476 6.49 -21.84 -22.43
CA ASN A 476 5.88 -20.53 -22.18
C ASN A 476 6.69 -19.32 -22.68
N PHE A 477 7.98 -19.48 -23.03
CA PHE A 477 8.90 -18.37 -23.32
C PHE A 477 9.96 -18.72 -24.35
N THR A 478 10.39 -17.72 -25.12
CA THR A 478 11.58 -17.79 -25.98
C THR A 478 12.72 -17.00 -25.35
N TRP A 479 13.92 -17.59 -25.36
CA TRP A 479 15.16 -17.02 -24.83
C TRP A 479 16.14 -16.69 -25.96
N TRP A 480 16.78 -15.51 -25.90
CA TRP A 480 17.84 -15.04 -26.79
C TRP A 480 19.17 -15.04 -26.02
N GLU A 481 20.35 -15.18 -26.64
CA GLU A 481 21.69 -15.05 -26.00
C GLU A 481 22.53 -13.91 -26.60
#